data_AF-A0A1V5YYS0-F1
#
_entry.id   AF-A0A1V5YYS0-F1
#
_cell.length_a   1.000
_cell.length_b   1.000
_cell.length_c   1.000
_cell.angle_alpha   90.00
_cell.angle_beta   90.00
_cell.angle_gamma   90.00
#
_symmetry.space_group_name_H-M   'P 1'
#
loop_
_entity.id
_entity.type
_entity.pdbx_description
1 polymer ?
#
loop_
_entity_poly.entity_id
_entity_poly.type
_entity_poly.pdbx_seq_one_letter_code
_entity_poly.pdbx_strand_id
1 'polypeptide(L)'
;MTCRNHHRQGISVISAVNLLIENCVLAGTSGTAPQAGIDLEPNRENEKLVNVIVRDCTLFGNSGAGILVYLKPLRRSSEPVSILFENCHVRNGRDQGIGVGALGDDGPGGYVEFRNCTVENTRNGGAFIYDKSASAAEVRFVNCKWRNTAPFHKKASPLLITLMRESITTTHGGIVFENCVVYDSIDRPVLKTEEDQGNKGAHAIRGLILREGPGEPCTEITPESTDCTVEIKSLIAAAGVQTRP
;
A
#
# COMPACT_ATOMS: atom_id res chain seq x y z
N MET A 1 -8.51 4.90 21.17
CA MET A 1 -9.24 6.15 20.84
C MET A 1 -10.23 5.91 19.70
N THR A 2 -11.26 6.74 19.52
CA THR A 2 -12.22 6.60 18.40
C THR A 2 -12.45 7.94 17.71
N CYS A 3 -12.12 8.01 16.41
CA CYS A 3 -12.39 9.14 15.53
C CYS A 3 -13.51 8.72 14.56
N ARG A 4 -14.66 9.38 14.61
CA ARG A 4 -15.84 9.03 13.81
C ARG A 4 -16.38 10.22 13.04
N ASN A 5 -16.78 9.98 11.80
CA ASN A 5 -17.50 10.94 10.94
C ASN A 5 -16.77 12.27 10.75
N HIS A 6 -15.43 12.25 10.72
CA HIS A 6 -14.65 13.45 10.45
C HIS A 6 -14.78 13.87 8.99
N HIS A 7 -14.81 15.19 8.76
CA HIS A 7 -15.07 15.74 7.42
C HIS A 7 -13.94 15.50 6.42
N ARG A 8 -12.68 15.53 6.88
CA ARG A 8 -11.50 15.41 6.02
C ARG A 8 -10.66 14.16 6.28
N GLN A 9 -10.33 13.87 7.54
CA GLN A 9 -9.44 12.76 7.91
C GLN A 9 -9.78 12.27 9.31
N GLY A 10 -9.52 11.00 9.63
CA GLY A 10 -9.56 10.52 11.02
C GLY A 10 -8.39 11.12 11.81
N ILE A 11 -7.17 10.93 11.31
CA ILE A 11 -5.91 11.51 11.83
C ILE A 11 -5.05 11.97 10.65
N SER A 12 -4.40 13.14 10.78
CA SER A 12 -3.30 13.55 9.92
C SER A 12 -2.00 13.64 10.73
N VAL A 13 -0.91 13.12 10.18
CA VAL A 13 0.44 13.25 10.74
C VAL A 13 1.30 13.99 9.72
N ILE A 14 1.65 15.24 10.05
CA ILE A 14 2.45 16.10 9.19
C ILE A 14 3.95 15.89 9.48
N SER A 15 4.31 15.93 10.77
CA SER A 15 5.68 15.76 11.24
C SER A 15 5.68 15.17 12.64
N ALA A 16 6.43 14.10 12.85
CA ALA A 16 6.60 13.45 14.14
C ALA A 16 7.90 12.63 14.22
N VAL A 17 8.43 12.54 15.44
CA VAL A 17 9.52 11.64 15.81
C VAL A 17 9.08 10.86 17.05
N ASN A 18 9.22 9.54 17.05
CA ASN A 18 8.79 8.64 18.14
C ASN A 18 7.28 8.73 18.41
N LEU A 19 6.47 8.64 17.36
CA LEU A 19 5.02 8.65 17.48
C LEU A 19 4.47 7.23 17.59
N LEU A 20 3.60 7.00 18.56
CA LEU A 20 2.80 5.78 18.68
C LEU A 20 1.31 6.14 18.60
N ILE A 21 0.62 5.57 17.62
CA ILE A 21 -0.84 5.56 17.52
C ILE A 21 -1.27 4.11 17.68
N GLU A 22 -1.97 3.79 18.76
CA GLU A 22 -2.38 2.40 19.02
C GLU A 22 -3.83 2.27 19.46
N ASN A 23 -4.43 1.11 19.21
CA ASN A 23 -5.76 0.76 19.68
C ASN A 23 -6.82 1.82 19.31
N CYS A 24 -6.78 2.26 18.05
CA CYS A 24 -7.68 3.29 17.52
C CYS A 24 -8.71 2.75 16.54
N VAL A 25 -9.89 3.38 16.53
CA VAL A 25 -10.93 3.19 15.51
C VAL A 25 -11.07 4.49 14.72
N LEU A 26 -10.76 4.45 13.43
CA LEU A 26 -10.83 5.60 12.51
C LEU A 26 -11.89 5.34 11.45
N ALA A 27 -13.07 5.93 11.61
CA ALA A 27 -14.25 5.48 10.87
C ALA A 27 -15.12 6.58 10.27
N GLY A 28 -15.67 6.29 9.09
CA GLY A 28 -16.72 7.07 8.46
C GLY A 28 -16.29 8.46 7.98
N THR A 29 -15.01 8.67 7.65
CA THR A 29 -14.58 9.96 7.08
C THR A 29 -15.29 10.25 5.77
N SER A 30 -15.85 11.45 5.63
CA SER A 30 -16.57 11.88 4.44
C SER A 30 -16.70 13.40 4.35
N GLY A 31 -16.55 13.98 3.17
CA GLY A 31 -16.61 15.43 2.98
C GLY A 31 -15.54 15.92 2.00
N THR A 32 -14.53 16.59 2.53
CA THR A 32 -13.41 17.13 1.73
C THR A 32 -12.30 16.09 1.60
N ALA A 33 -11.77 15.93 0.39
CA ALA A 33 -10.63 15.08 0.10
C ALA A 33 -9.43 15.36 1.03
N PRO A 34 -8.66 14.32 1.41
CA PRO A 34 -8.70 12.97 0.82
C PRO A 34 -9.62 11.98 1.56
N GLN A 35 -10.28 12.36 2.66
CA GLN A 35 -11.26 11.51 3.35
C GLN A 35 -10.67 10.18 3.85
N ALA A 36 -9.38 10.14 4.16
CA ALA A 36 -8.71 8.94 4.63
C ALA A 36 -8.95 8.67 6.12
N GLY A 37 -8.85 7.41 6.53
CA GLY A 37 -8.89 7.07 7.95
C GLY A 37 -7.68 7.66 8.69
N ILE A 38 -6.50 7.45 8.14
CA ILE A 38 -5.26 8.12 8.56
C ILE A 38 -4.46 8.57 7.34
N ASP A 39 -3.82 9.73 7.46
CA ASP A 39 -2.94 10.28 6.42
C ASP A 39 -1.61 10.75 7.01
N LEU A 40 -0.50 10.23 6.49
CA LEU A 40 0.84 10.70 6.77
C LEU A 40 1.23 11.64 5.62
N GLU A 41 1.05 12.94 5.83
CA GLU A 41 1.12 14.01 4.82
C GLU A 41 2.05 15.15 5.27
N PRO A 42 3.38 15.01 5.19
CA PRO A 42 4.28 16.15 5.34
C PRO A 42 3.88 17.25 4.35
N ASN A 43 4.03 18.51 4.78
CA ASN A 43 3.85 19.72 3.99
C ASN A 43 5.17 20.30 3.50
N ARG A 44 6.30 19.97 4.13
CA ARG A 44 7.63 20.54 3.81
C ARG A 44 8.74 19.50 3.90
N GLU A 45 9.84 19.78 3.21
CA GLU A 45 11.02 18.90 3.14
C GLU A 45 11.76 18.75 4.48
N ASN A 46 11.63 19.69 5.41
CA ASN A 46 12.30 19.64 6.71
C ASN A 46 11.47 18.95 7.82
N GLU A 47 10.30 18.44 7.47
CA GLU A 47 9.44 17.68 8.37
C GLU A 47 9.88 16.21 8.42
N LYS A 48 9.53 15.53 9.52
CA LYS A 48 10.08 14.20 9.84
C LYS A 48 8.97 13.20 10.05
N LEU A 49 9.16 11.97 9.60
CA LEU A 49 8.30 10.83 9.95
C LEU A 49 9.23 9.69 10.39
N VAL A 50 9.83 9.85 11.57
CA VAL A 50 10.88 8.95 12.08
C VAL A 50 10.35 8.19 13.29
N ASN A 51 10.43 6.86 13.24
CA ASN A 51 9.89 5.98 14.28
C ASN A 51 8.41 6.30 14.56
N VAL A 52 7.60 6.26 13.49
CA VAL A 52 6.15 6.42 13.54
C VAL A 52 5.52 5.02 13.48
N ILE A 53 4.85 4.63 14.56
CA ILE A 53 4.19 3.33 14.69
C ILE A 53 2.69 3.54 14.81
N VAL A 54 1.93 2.90 13.93
CA VAL A 54 0.47 2.80 13.98
C VAL A 54 0.12 1.33 14.16
N ARG A 55 -0.39 0.94 15.33
CA ARG A 55 -0.66 -0.48 15.62
C ARG A 55 -2.02 -0.78 16.18
N ASP A 56 -2.52 -1.99 15.93
CA ASP A 56 -3.78 -2.48 16.50
C ASP A 56 -4.97 -1.55 16.20
N CYS A 57 -4.97 -0.93 15.02
CA CYS A 57 -5.97 0.05 14.62
C CYS A 57 -6.97 -0.54 13.62
N THR A 58 -8.24 -0.17 13.76
CA THR A 58 -9.30 -0.47 12.79
C THR A 58 -9.69 0.78 12.03
N LEU A 59 -9.66 0.71 10.70
CA LEU A 59 -10.04 1.79 9.80
C LEU A 59 -11.24 1.30 8.97
N PHE A 60 -12.40 1.92 9.14
CA PHE A 60 -13.66 1.35 8.63
C PHE A 60 -14.59 2.38 8.01
N GLY A 61 -15.14 2.07 6.83
CA GLY A 61 -16.21 2.88 6.23
C GLY A 61 -15.76 4.26 5.76
N ASN A 62 -14.46 4.50 5.63
CA ASN A 62 -13.90 5.76 5.18
C ASN A 62 -14.18 5.97 3.68
N SER A 63 -14.44 7.21 3.29
CA SER A 63 -14.80 7.55 1.91
C SER A 63 -13.57 7.63 0.99
N GLY A 64 -12.42 7.98 1.54
CA GLY A 64 -11.11 7.83 0.91
C GLY A 64 -10.39 6.59 1.43
N ALA A 65 -9.07 6.56 1.25
CA ALA A 65 -8.25 5.42 1.63
C ALA A 65 -8.38 5.07 3.12
N GLY A 66 -8.27 3.79 3.48
CA GLY A 66 -8.12 3.41 4.88
C GLY A 66 -6.88 4.07 5.47
N ILE A 67 -5.72 3.70 4.91
CA ILE A 67 -4.41 4.26 5.24
C ILE A 67 -3.89 5.00 4.01
N LEU A 68 -3.45 6.24 4.18
CA LEU A 68 -2.76 7.03 3.17
C LEU A 68 -1.38 7.46 3.68
N VAL A 69 -0.37 7.27 2.84
CA VAL A 69 0.98 7.78 3.05
C VAL A 69 1.38 8.59 1.81
N TYR A 70 1.48 9.90 1.97
CA TYR A 70 1.74 10.85 0.89
C TYR A 70 3.01 11.66 1.18
N LEU A 71 4.14 11.27 0.56
CA LEU A 71 5.47 11.78 0.94
C LEU A 71 6.02 12.86 0.00
N LYS A 72 5.18 13.44 -0.86
CA LYS A 72 5.61 14.36 -1.94
C LYS A 72 6.54 15.48 -1.50
N PRO A 73 6.35 16.13 -0.33
CA PRO A 73 7.22 17.25 0.02
C PRO A 73 8.59 16.84 0.57
N LEU A 74 8.78 15.58 0.95
CA LEU A 74 10.08 15.11 1.45
C LEU A 74 11.09 14.96 0.31
N ARG A 75 12.36 15.12 0.65
CA ARG A 75 13.50 15.09 -0.26
C ARG A 75 14.55 14.10 0.21
N ARG A 76 15.56 13.88 -0.61
CA ARG A 76 16.72 13.00 -0.35
C ARG A 76 17.54 13.52 0.84
N SER A 77 17.50 14.82 1.07
CA SER A 77 18.07 15.50 2.24
C SER A 77 17.19 15.44 3.49
N SER A 78 15.93 15.04 3.38
CA SER A 78 15.08 14.80 4.54
C SER A 78 15.57 13.57 5.31
N GLU A 79 15.25 13.55 6.59
CA GLU A 79 15.56 12.38 7.42
C GLU A 79 14.87 11.12 6.86
N PRO A 80 15.58 9.98 6.79
CA PRO A 80 14.99 8.73 6.33
C PRO A 80 13.72 8.41 7.10
N VAL A 81 12.65 8.10 6.37
CA VAL A 81 11.37 7.76 7.00
C VAL A 81 11.45 6.39 7.66
N SER A 82 10.79 6.25 8.80
CA SER A 82 10.64 4.97 9.50
C SER A 82 9.19 4.91 9.98
N ILE A 83 8.36 4.27 9.16
CA ILE A 83 6.92 4.19 9.36
C ILE A 83 6.53 2.71 9.40
N LEU A 84 5.83 2.31 10.46
CA LEU A 84 5.31 0.96 10.64
C LEU A 84 3.81 1.00 10.92
N PHE A 85 3.03 0.35 10.06
CA PHE A 85 1.65 -0.04 10.33
C PHE A 85 1.65 -1.51 10.75
N GLU A 86 1.30 -1.81 11.99
CA GLU A 86 1.32 -3.17 12.53
C GLU A 86 -0.07 -3.62 12.95
N ASN A 87 -0.49 -4.82 12.56
CA ASN A 87 -1.76 -5.42 12.97
C ASN A 87 -2.97 -4.48 12.76
N CYS A 88 -2.95 -3.72 11.66
CA CYS A 88 -4.05 -2.83 11.32
C CYS A 88 -5.08 -3.54 10.44
N HIS A 89 -6.36 -3.21 10.64
CA HIS A 89 -7.47 -3.76 9.89
C HIS A 89 -8.23 -2.65 9.14
N VAL A 90 -8.08 -2.61 7.82
CA VAL A 90 -8.85 -1.73 6.94
C VAL A 90 -10.03 -2.49 6.37
N ARG A 91 -11.25 -2.00 6.53
CA ARG A 91 -12.43 -2.69 5.99
C ARG A 91 -13.58 -1.81 5.53
N ASN A 92 -14.35 -2.31 4.56
CA ASN A 92 -15.58 -1.68 4.06
C ASN A 92 -15.38 -0.22 3.61
N GLY A 93 -14.21 0.12 3.05
CA GLY A 93 -13.90 1.46 2.55
C GLY A 93 -14.51 1.72 1.18
N ARG A 94 -14.82 3.00 0.86
CA ARG A 94 -15.37 3.39 -0.45
C ARG A 94 -14.30 3.70 -1.51
N ASP A 95 -13.04 3.60 -1.13
CA ASP A 95 -11.87 3.80 -1.99
C ASP A 95 -10.85 2.66 -1.77
N GLN A 96 -9.54 2.92 -1.93
CA GLN A 96 -8.44 2.00 -1.71
C GLN A 96 -8.31 1.58 -0.24
N GLY A 97 -7.79 0.39 0.02
CA GLY A 97 -7.43 -0.01 1.38
C GLY A 97 -6.21 0.77 1.92
N ILE A 98 -5.10 0.61 1.22
CA ILE A 98 -3.81 1.25 1.50
C ILE A 98 -3.37 2.04 0.27
N GLY A 99 -3.09 3.32 0.45
CA GLY A 99 -2.48 4.18 -0.57
C GLY A 99 -1.09 4.62 -0.11
N VAL A 100 -0.07 4.40 -0.94
CA VAL A 100 1.29 4.93 -0.70
C VAL A 100 1.77 5.57 -1.97
N GLY A 101 2.17 6.83 -1.92
CA GLY A 101 2.61 7.44 -3.16
C GLY A 101 3.16 8.83 -3.08
N ALA A 102 3.41 9.33 -4.29
CA ALA A 102 4.11 10.57 -4.56
C ALA A 102 5.45 10.64 -3.81
N LEU A 103 6.21 9.55 -3.81
CA LEU A 103 7.55 9.49 -3.24
C LEU A 103 8.55 9.60 -4.40
N GLY A 104 9.02 10.82 -4.66
CA GLY A 104 9.79 11.18 -5.85
C GLY A 104 11.17 10.52 -5.95
N ASP A 105 11.81 10.66 -7.11
CA ASP A 105 13.20 10.17 -7.33
C ASP A 105 14.22 10.94 -6.48
N ASP A 106 13.88 12.16 -6.10
CA ASP A 106 14.60 12.96 -5.12
C ASP A 106 14.02 12.80 -3.71
N GLY A 107 13.22 11.77 -3.43
CA GLY A 107 12.59 11.52 -2.14
C GLY A 107 13.53 10.94 -1.07
N PRO A 108 13.08 10.87 0.20
CA PRO A 108 13.86 10.34 1.31
C PRO A 108 14.12 8.84 1.17
N GLY A 109 15.22 8.37 1.78
CA GLY A 109 15.42 6.94 2.04
C GLY A 109 14.58 6.44 3.22
N GLY A 110 14.85 5.21 3.68
CA GLY A 110 14.15 4.59 4.81
C GLY A 110 13.10 3.57 4.37
N TYR A 111 12.00 3.43 5.11
CA TYR A 111 10.95 2.46 4.79
C TYR A 111 9.55 2.87 5.27
N VAL A 112 8.56 2.33 4.56
CA VAL A 112 7.15 2.24 4.98
C VAL A 112 6.77 0.76 5.03
N GLU A 113 6.59 0.22 6.22
CA GLU A 113 6.28 -1.20 6.43
C GLU A 113 4.83 -1.37 6.89
N PHE A 114 4.13 -2.31 6.25
CA PHE A 114 2.85 -2.84 6.71
C PHE A 114 3.09 -4.26 7.16
N ARG A 115 2.85 -4.54 8.43
CA ARG A 115 3.10 -5.85 9.04
C ARG A 115 1.83 -6.41 9.66
N ASN A 116 1.46 -7.63 9.30
CA ASN A 116 0.25 -8.30 9.81
C ASN A 116 -1.05 -7.53 9.51
N CYS A 117 -1.06 -6.65 8.50
CA CYS A 117 -2.23 -5.85 8.17
C CYS A 117 -3.22 -6.63 7.31
N THR A 118 -4.51 -6.44 7.56
CA THR A 118 -5.61 -7.00 6.76
C THR A 118 -6.41 -5.88 6.10
N VAL A 119 -6.68 -6.04 4.81
CA VAL A 119 -7.55 -5.16 4.02
C VAL A 119 -8.69 -5.99 3.45
N GLU A 120 -9.93 -5.61 3.74
CA GLU A 120 -11.09 -6.33 3.19
C GLU A 120 -12.26 -5.46 2.75
N ASN A 121 -13.01 -5.93 1.76
CA ASN A 121 -14.27 -5.32 1.33
C ASN A 121 -14.12 -3.85 0.89
N THR A 122 -13.03 -3.50 0.24
CA THR A 122 -12.82 -2.15 -0.32
C THR A 122 -13.51 -2.03 -1.67
N ARG A 123 -14.15 -0.88 -1.93
CA ARG A 123 -14.79 -0.63 -3.22
C ARG A 123 -13.78 -0.62 -4.36
N ASN A 124 -12.61 -0.02 -4.13
CA ASN A 124 -11.49 -0.03 -5.06
C ASN A 124 -10.41 -1.02 -4.59
N GLY A 125 -9.17 -0.88 -5.07
CA GLY A 125 -8.07 -1.82 -4.80
C GLY A 125 -7.70 -1.98 -3.32
N GLY A 126 -6.96 -3.04 -3.05
CA GLY A 126 -6.46 -3.37 -1.72
C GLY A 126 -5.22 -2.57 -1.34
N ALA A 127 -4.27 -2.48 -2.26
CA ALA A 127 -3.12 -1.59 -2.17
C ALA A 127 -2.95 -0.83 -3.50
N PHE A 128 -2.77 0.48 -3.40
CA PHE A 128 -2.52 1.37 -4.52
C PHE A 128 -1.22 2.14 -4.26
N ILE A 129 -0.18 1.76 -4.99
CA ILE A 129 1.15 2.38 -4.86
C ILE A 129 1.38 3.22 -6.11
N TYR A 130 1.59 4.53 -5.96
CA TYR A 130 1.58 5.42 -7.13
C TYR A 130 2.70 6.46 -7.06
N ASP A 131 3.39 6.67 -8.18
CA ASP A 131 4.53 7.61 -8.27
C ASP A 131 5.52 7.40 -7.12
N LYS A 132 5.91 6.14 -6.93
CA LYS A 132 6.82 5.71 -5.88
C LYS A 132 8.15 5.32 -6.52
N SER A 133 9.17 6.17 -6.38
CA SER A 133 10.51 5.93 -6.91
C SER A 133 11.10 4.62 -6.41
N ALA A 134 11.70 3.87 -7.33
CA ALA A 134 12.47 2.67 -7.02
C ALA A 134 13.70 2.91 -6.15
N SER A 135 14.20 4.16 -6.11
CA SER A 135 15.44 4.51 -5.40
C SER A 135 15.22 5.21 -4.06
N ALA A 136 13.98 5.55 -3.73
CA ALA A 136 13.59 6.17 -2.46
C ALA A 136 13.18 5.09 -1.43
N ALA A 137 12.66 5.50 -0.26
CA ALA A 137 12.26 4.63 0.85
C ALA A 137 11.54 3.35 0.40
N GLU A 138 11.91 2.18 0.89
CA GLU A 138 11.30 0.91 0.46
C GLU A 138 9.89 0.75 1.04
N VAL A 139 8.95 0.22 0.25
CA VAL A 139 7.61 -0.15 0.75
C VAL A 139 7.57 -1.65 0.96
N ARG A 140 7.22 -2.07 2.18
CA ARG A 140 7.21 -3.48 2.57
C ARG A 140 5.82 -3.91 3.01
N PHE A 141 5.36 -5.03 2.49
CA PHE A 141 4.20 -5.73 2.98
C PHE A 141 4.63 -7.08 3.55
N VAL A 142 4.49 -7.26 4.86
CA VAL A 142 4.95 -8.44 5.58
C VAL A 142 3.76 -9.10 6.26
N ASN A 143 3.44 -10.33 5.85
CA ASN A 143 2.28 -11.09 6.33
C ASN A 143 0.95 -10.32 6.18
N CYS A 144 0.81 -9.58 5.08
CA CYS A 144 -0.41 -8.83 4.79
C CYS A 144 -1.44 -9.66 4.04
N LYS A 145 -2.72 -9.35 4.27
CA LYS A 145 -3.85 -10.07 3.68
C LYS A 145 -4.80 -9.10 3.00
N TRP A 146 -5.23 -9.44 1.78
CA TRP A 146 -6.26 -8.71 1.05
C TRP A 146 -7.41 -9.66 0.71
N ARG A 147 -8.64 -9.24 0.96
CA ARG A 147 -9.83 -10.06 0.69
C ARG A 147 -10.93 -9.22 0.07
N ASN A 148 -11.54 -9.70 -1.01
CA ASN A 148 -12.72 -9.06 -1.60
C ASN A 148 -12.48 -7.55 -1.90
N THR A 149 -11.34 -7.23 -2.49
CA THR A 149 -10.95 -5.87 -2.87
C THR A 149 -11.31 -5.61 -4.32
N ALA A 150 -11.81 -4.42 -4.64
CA ALA A 150 -12.28 -4.05 -5.97
C ALA A 150 -13.28 -5.05 -6.61
N PRO A 151 -14.28 -5.57 -5.87
CA PRO A 151 -15.11 -6.69 -6.36
C PRO A 151 -16.04 -6.29 -7.51
N PHE A 152 -16.31 -5.00 -7.68
CA PHE A 152 -17.15 -4.48 -8.76
C PHE A 152 -16.34 -4.09 -10.01
N HIS A 153 -15.00 -4.23 -9.97
CA HIS A 153 -14.10 -3.78 -11.02
C HIS A 153 -13.30 -4.96 -11.60
N LYS A 154 -13.92 -5.74 -12.49
CA LYS A 154 -13.32 -6.97 -13.05
C LYS A 154 -11.95 -6.78 -13.71
N LYS A 155 -11.66 -5.59 -14.24
CA LYS A 155 -10.38 -5.25 -14.89
C LYS A 155 -9.35 -4.64 -13.92
N ALA A 156 -9.76 -4.24 -12.72
CA ALA A 156 -8.83 -3.74 -11.71
C ALA A 156 -8.14 -4.91 -11.02
N SER A 157 -6.91 -4.71 -10.55
CA SER A 157 -6.17 -5.69 -9.75
C SER A 157 -6.30 -5.39 -8.26
N PRO A 158 -6.26 -6.40 -7.36
CA PRO A 158 -6.17 -6.19 -5.91
C PRO A 158 -5.00 -5.30 -5.50
N LEU A 159 -3.85 -5.47 -6.14
CA LEU A 159 -2.63 -4.71 -5.88
C LEU A 159 -2.23 -3.99 -7.18
N LEU A 160 -2.16 -2.67 -7.13
CA LEU A 160 -1.86 -1.86 -8.31
C LEU A 160 -0.70 -0.93 -8.00
N ILE A 161 0.31 -0.95 -8.87
CA ILE A 161 1.48 -0.07 -8.83
C ILE A 161 1.44 0.81 -10.08
N THR A 162 1.41 2.13 -9.93
CA THR A 162 1.30 3.03 -11.07
C THR A 162 2.40 4.08 -11.15
N LEU A 163 2.68 4.52 -12.36
CA LEU A 163 3.48 5.70 -12.68
C LEU A 163 2.62 6.65 -13.51
N MET A 164 2.15 7.71 -12.88
CA MET A 164 1.15 8.62 -13.44
C MET A 164 1.72 10.02 -13.68
N ARG A 165 2.78 10.39 -12.97
CA ARG A 165 3.34 11.75 -12.98
C ARG A 165 4.86 11.74 -13.06
N GLU A 166 5.37 11.91 -14.27
CA GLU A 166 6.82 12.02 -14.53
C GLU A 166 7.48 13.16 -13.73
N SER A 167 6.73 14.24 -13.47
CA SER A 167 7.17 15.37 -12.63
C SER A 167 7.47 15.03 -11.16
N ILE A 168 7.12 13.83 -10.70
CA ILE A 168 7.41 13.34 -9.35
C ILE A 168 8.41 12.18 -9.42
N THR A 169 8.13 11.19 -10.27
CA THR A 169 8.91 9.97 -10.39
C THR A 169 9.02 9.61 -11.86
N THR A 170 10.22 9.27 -12.29
CA THR A 170 10.48 8.73 -13.63
C THR A 170 10.61 7.21 -13.62
N THR A 171 11.01 6.61 -12.49
CA THR A 171 11.24 5.16 -12.38
C THR A 171 10.62 4.63 -11.09
N HIS A 172 9.49 3.92 -11.20
CA HIS A 172 8.78 3.42 -10.02
C HIS A 172 9.25 2.04 -9.54
N GLY A 173 9.03 1.73 -8.25
CA GLY A 173 9.41 0.43 -7.69
C GLY A 173 9.87 0.44 -6.24
N GLY A 174 10.77 -0.49 -5.90
CA GLY A 174 11.32 -0.66 -4.55
C GLY A 174 10.23 -1.11 -3.57
N ILE A 175 9.61 -2.25 -3.90
CA ILE A 175 8.44 -2.79 -3.19
C ILE A 175 8.67 -4.27 -2.92
N VAL A 176 8.47 -4.68 -1.67
CA VAL A 176 8.70 -6.06 -1.23
C VAL A 176 7.43 -6.65 -0.63
N PHE A 177 7.10 -7.87 -1.04
CA PHE A 177 6.00 -8.67 -0.50
C PHE A 177 6.54 -9.93 0.18
N GLU A 178 6.34 -10.06 1.48
CA GLU A 178 6.76 -11.23 2.25
C GLU A 178 5.54 -11.92 2.86
N ASN A 179 5.34 -13.19 2.53
CA ASN A 179 4.26 -14.01 3.07
C ASN A 179 2.87 -13.36 2.95
N CYS A 180 2.61 -12.69 1.83
CA CYS A 180 1.37 -11.99 1.58
C CYS A 180 0.31 -12.93 1.01
N VAL A 181 -0.98 -12.69 1.29
CA VAL A 181 -2.07 -13.50 0.76
C VAL A 181 -3.20 -12.65 0.19
N VAL A 182 -3.62 -12.96 -1.03
CA VAL A 182 -4.78 -12.34 -1.70
C VAL A 182 -5.88 -13.38 -1.88
N TYR A 183 -7.04 -13.10 -1.30
CA TYR A 183 -8.28 -13.88 -1.46
C TYR A 183 -9.19 -13.16 -2.45
N ASP A 184 -9.25 -13.65 -3.68
CA ASP A 184 -9.96 -13.00 -4.77
C ASP A 184 -10.87 -13.98 -5.50
N SER A 185 -12.16 -13.69 -5.54
CA SER A 185 -13.15 -14.53 -6.22
C SER A 185 -13.21 -14.27 -7.73
N ILE A 186 -12.39 -13.35 -8.26
CA ILE A 186 -12.33 -12.99 -9.67
C ILE A 186 -11.06 -13.58 -10.28
N ASP A 187 -11.19 -14.16 -11.48
CA ASP A 187 -10.05 -14.62 -12.27
C ASP A 187 -9.40 -13.43 -12.98
N ARG A 188 -8.31 -12.92 -12.39
CA ARG A 188 -7.59 -11.72 -12.82
C ARG A 188 -6.19 -11.66 -12.19
N PRO A 189 -5.27 -10.82 -12.71
CA PRO A 189 -3.96 -10.61 -12.11
C PRO A 189 -4.04 -10.12 -10.67
N VAL A 190 -3.22 -10.69 -9.79
CA VAL A 190 -3.12 -10.34 -8.37
C VAL A 190 -2.42 -8.99 -8.16
N LEU A 191 -1.39 -8.77 -8.98
CA LEU A 191 -0.57 -7.57 -9.00
C LEU A 191 -0.46 -7.08 -10.44
N LYS A 192 -0.65 -5.77 -10.61
CA LYS A 192 -0.50 -5.10 -11.89
C LYS A 192 0.39 -3.87 -11.79
N THR A 193 1.17 -3.60 -12.83
CA THR A 193 1.84 -2.31 -13.05
C THR A 193 1.18 -1.53 -14.20
N GLU A 194 1.07 -0.22 -14.07
CA GLU A 194 0.56 0.68 -15.12
C GLU A 194 1.41 1.96 -15.19
N GLU A 195 2.01 2.25 -16.33
CA GLU A 195 2.85 3.43 -16.56
C GLU A 195 2.22 4.35 -17.62
N ASP A 196 1.45 5.34 -17.17
CA ASP A 196 0.85 6.37 -18.03
C ASP A 196 1.87 7.45 -18.44
N GLN A 197 2.87 7.70 -17.59
CA GLN A 197 3.96 8.65 -17.80
C GLN A 197 5.29 8.08 -17.28
N GLY A 198 6.39 8.81 -17.51
CA GLY A 198 7.73 8.41 -17.07
C GLY A 198 8.31 7.24 -17.88
N ASN A 199 9.30 6.57 -17.33
CA ASN A 199 9.93 5.42 -17.98
C ASN A 199 9.04 4.18 -17.81
N LYS A 200 8.84 3.44 -18.90
CA LYS A 200 8.14 2.16 -18.85
C LYS A 200 8.94 1.13 -18.05
N GLY A 201 8.21 0.29 -17.31
CA GLY A 201 8.78 -0.81 -16.55
C GLY A 201 9.03 -0.44 -15.10
N ALA A 202 8.64 -1.36 -14.22
CA ALA A 202 8.91 -1.27 -12.80
C ALA A 202 10.29 -1.82 -12.45
N HIS A 203 10.82 -1.36 -11.31
CA HIS A 203 12.11 -1.80 -10.80
C HIS A 203 11.98 -2.40 -9.39
N ALA A 204 12.66 -3.52 -9.13
CA ALA A 204 12.77 -4.08 -7.78
C ALA A 204 11.41 -4.32 -7.09
N ILE A 205 10.46 -4.94 -7.78
CA ILE A 205 9.25 -5.52 -7.17
C ILE A 205 9.53 -6.98 -6.87
N ARG A 206 9.63 -7.34 -5.58
CA ARG A 206 10.17 -8.64 -5.17
C ARG A 206 9.29 -9.36 -4.15
N GLY A 207 9.50 -10.66 -4.05
CA GLY A 207 8.97 -11.49 -2.96
C GLY A 207 7.89 -12.48 -3.40
N LEU A 208 7.00 -12.86 -2.47
CA LEU A 208 6.00 -13.90 -2.70
C LEU A 208 4.61 -13.43 -2.24
N ILE A 209 3.63 -13.57 -3.13
CA ILE A 209 2.22 -13.42 -2.82
C ILE A 209 1.52 -14.75 -3.11
N LEU A 210 0.82 -15.26 -2.11
CA LEU A 210 -0.08 -16.39 -2.26
C LEU A 210 -1.46 -15.92 -2.68
N ARG A 211 -2.13 -16.69 -3.52
CA ARG A 211 -3.48 -16.39 -4.02
C ARG A 211 -4.42 -17.54 -3.72
N GLU A 212 -5.58 -17.22 -3.20
CA GLU A 212 -6.75 -18.10 -3.20
C GLU A 212 -7.82 -17.49 -4.12
N GLY A 213 -8.19 -18.21 -5.18
CA GLY A 213 -9.11 -17.71 -6.19
C GLY A 213 -9.20 -18.62 -7.42
N PRO A 214 -10.11 -18.33 -8.36
CA PRO A 214 -10.26 -19.10 -9.60
C PRO A 214 -9.15 -18.79 -10.61
N GLY A 215 -8.82 -19.75 -11.48
CA GLY A 215 -7.79 -19.57 -12.52
C GLY A 215 -6.36 -19.59 -11.99
N GLU A 216 -5.40 -19.51 -12.91
CA GLU A 216 -3.99 -19.58 -12.54
C GLU A 216 -3.51 -18.27 -11.88
N PRO A 217 -2.75 -18.31 -10.78
CA PRO A 217 -2.18 -17.12 -10.18
C PRO A 217 -1.20 -16.42 -11.14
N CYS A 218 -1.41 -15.12 -11.39
CA CYS A 218 -0.57 -14.36 -12.31
C CYS A 218 -0.39 -12.89 -11.89
N THR A 219 0.61 -12.25 -12.48
CA THR A 219 0.82 -10.80 -12.48
C THR A 219 0.62 -10.24 -13.88
N GLU A 220 0.30 -8.95 -13.96
CA GLU A 220 0.38 -8.16 -15.18
C GLU A 220 1.42 -7.05 -14.96
N ILE A 221 2.70 -7.44 -14.98
CA ILE A 221 3.84 -6.52 -14.85
C ILE A 221 4.34 -6.20 -16.26
N THR A 222 4.61 -4.92 -16.50
CA THR A 222 5.05 -4.38 -17.79
C THR A 222 6.37 -5.05 -18.24
N PRO A 223 6.51 -5.50 -19.51
CA PRO A 223 7.69 -6.26 -19.97
C PRO A 223 9.03 -5.55 -19.82
N GLU A 224 9.05 -4.22 -19.85
CA GLU A 224 10.23 -3.38 -19.66
C GLU A 224 10.75 -3.38 -18.21
N SER A 225 10.02 -4.01 -17.28
CA SER A 225 10.40 -4.09 -15.88
C SER A 225 11.70 -4.86 -15.67
N THR A 226 12.52 -4.41 -14.73
CA THR A 226 13.81 -5.04 -14.41
C THR A 226 13.90 -5.34 -12.92
N ASP A 227 14.59 -6.43 -12.57
CA ASP A 227 14.76 -6.85 -11.16
C ASP A 227 13.41 -7.06 -10.43
N CYS A 228 12.35 -7.36 -11.18
CA CYS A 228 11.05 -7.75 -10.66
C CYS A 228 11.01 -9.27 -10.51
N THR A 229 11.28 -9.76 -9.30
CA THR A 229 11.32 -11.19 -8.96
C THR A 229 10.13 -11.62 -8.10
N VAL A 230 9.05 -10.83 -8.08
CA VAL A 230 7.82 -11.19 -7.37
C VAL A 230 7.16 -12.42 -8.00
N GLU A 231 6.88 -13.41 -7.15
CA GLU A 231 6.19 -14.63 -7.54
C GLU A 231 4.75 -14.61 -6.99
N ILE A 232 3.80 -15.10 -7.81
CA ILE A 232 2.44 -15.39 -7.36
C ILE A 232 2.23 -16.89 -7.39
N LYS A 233 1.82 -17.47 -6.26
CA LYS A 233 1.54 -18.92 -6.16
C LYS A 233 0.15 -19.17 -5.61
N SER A 234 -0.41 -20.34 -5.92
CA SER A 234 -1.67 -20.77 -5.33
C SER A 234 -1.46 -21.09 -3.85
N LEU A 235 -2.34 -20.60 -2.99
CA LEU A 235 -2.30 -20.86 -1.55
C LEU A 235 -2.47 -22.35 -1.25
N ILE A 236 -3.31 -23.05 -2.02
CA ILE A 236 -3.56 -24.49 -1.86
C ILE A 236 -2.30 -25.30 -2.23
N ALA A 237 -1.55 -24.88 -3.26
CA ALA A 237 -0.30 -25.52 -3.66
C ALA A 237 0.82 -25.31 -2.62
N ALA A 238 0.86 -24.17 -1.94
CA ALA A 238 1.84 -23.87 -0.92
C ALA A 238 1.65 -24.70 0.38
N ALA A 239 0.40 -25.04 0.73
CA ALA A 239 0.08 -25.89 1.88
C ALA A 239 0.47 -27.37 1.67
N GLY A 240 0.57 -27.83 0.42
CA GLY A 240 0.95 -29.20 0.06
C GLY A 240 2.44 -29.53 0.19
N VAL A 241 3.29 -28.54 0.51
CA VAL A 241 4.76 -28.72 0.66
C VAL A 241 5.15 -29.01 2.11
N GLN A 242 4.24 -28.87 3.08
CA GLN A 242 4.52 -29.09 4.51
C GLN A 242 4.13 -30.46 5.05
N THR A 243 3.94 -31.47 4.20
CA THR A 243 3.76 -32.86 4.63
C THR A 243 4.53 -33.83 3.75
N ARG A 244 5.83 -34.01 4.02
CA ARG A 244 6.51 -35.31 3.89
C ARG A 244 7.48 -35.47 5.08
N PRO A 245 7.53 -36.65 5.71
CA PRO A 245 8.16 -36.88 7.01
C PRO A 245 9.67 -36.67 7.01
#